data_AF-A0A6P0SSH6-F1
#
_entry.id   AF-A0A6P0SSH6-F1
#
_cell.length_a   1.000
_cell.length_b   1.000
_cell.length_c   1.000
_cell.angle_alpha   90.00
_cell.angle_beta   90.00
_cell.angle_gamma   90.00
#
_symmetry.space_group_name_H-M   'P 1'
#
loop_
_entity.id
_entity.type
_entity.pdbx_description
1 polymer ?
#
loop_
_entity_poly.entity_id
_entity_poly.type
_entity_poly.pdbx_seq_one_letter_code
_entity_poly.pdbx_strand_id
1 'polypeptide(L)'
;AGGIDAHIHFICPQQIETAIASGITTMIGGGTGPATGTNATTCTPGAWNIHRMLQAADAFPVNLGFLGKGNSAKPEGLQEQVIAGAMGLKLHEDWGTTPAAIDTCLSVADQFDVQVAIHTDTLNEAGFVENTIAAFKNRVIHTYHTEGAGGGHAPDIIKVCSETNVLPSSTNPTRPYTLNTLEEHLDMLMVCHHLDRGIPEDVAFAESRIRRETIAAEDILHDLGAFSMIASDSQAMGRVGEVIIRTWQTAHKMKVQRGVLSTTTGETGENDNFRAKRYVAKYTINPAIAHGIANYVGSIAEGKLADLCLWRPAMFGVKPEIVIKGGAIAWSQMGDANASIPTPQPIHMRPMFGSFGGAIAATSVTFVSQAALDQDIPAQIGLQKSAVAVSNTRNLSKTDMKLNDALPQIEVNPETYEVRADGELLTCEPATVLPMAQRYFLF
;
A
#
# COMPACT_ATOMS: atom_id res chain seq x y z
N ALA A 1 -3.15 -3.73 15.64
CA ALA A 1 -4.03 -4.46 14.71
C ALA A 1 -3.15 -5.23 13.73
N GLY A 2 -3.69 -6.24 13.04
CA GLY A 2 -3.04 -6.76 11.85
C GLY A 2 -2.88 -5.67 10.78
N GLY A 3 -1.77 -5.70 10.06
CA GLY A 3 -1.47 -4.69 9.06
C GLY A 3 -2.32 -4.85 7.80
N ILE A 4 -2.46 -3.76 7.05
CA ILE A 4 -3.19 -3.68 5.79
C ILE A 4 -2.21 -3.17 4.74
N ASP A 5 -1.93 -4.03 3.77
CA ASP A 5 -1.16 -3.64 2.59
C ASP A 5 -2.13 -3.35 1.45
N ALA A 6 -2.12 -2.10 0.98
CA ALA A 6 -3.07 -1.61 0.01
C ALA A 6 -2.46 -1.28 -1.36
N HIS A 7 -1.31 -1.89 -1.67
CA HIS A 7 -0.66 -1.86 -2.99
C HIS A 7 -0.08 -3.24 -3.32
N ILE A 8 -0.96 -4.23 -3.52
CA ILE A 8 -0.57 -5.61 -3.81
C ILE A 8 -0.67 -5.94 -5.30
N HIS A 9 0.41 -6.45 -5.88
CA HIS A 9 0.36 -7.14 -7.14
C HIS A 9 0.20 -8.63 -6.86
N PHE A 10 -0.96 -9.21 -7.21
CA PHE A 10 -1.23 -10.64 -7.02
C PHE A 10 -0.52 -11.49 -8.09
N ILE A 11 0.82 -11.39 -8.13
CA ILE A 11 1.73 -12.08 -9.06
C ILE A 11 1.82 -13.57 -8.71
N CYS A 12 1.91 -13.89 -7.42
CA CYS A 12 1.94 -15.28 -6.96
C CYS A 12 1.33 -15.44 -5.56
N PRO A 13 0.67 -16.58 -5.26
CA PRO A 13 0.01 -16.81 -3.97
C PRO A 13 0.99 -16.88 -2.78
N GLN A 14 2.27 -17.19 -3.01
CA GLN A 14 3.30 -17.26 -1.97
C GLN A 14 3.53 -15.91 -1.27
N GLN A 15 3.19 -14.79 -1.93
CA GLN A 15 3.22 -13.48 -1.29
C GLN A 15 2.31 -13.42 -0.06
N ILE A 16 1.19 -14.15 -0.06
CA ILE A 16 0.22 -14.13 1.05
C ILE A 16 0.82 -14.77 2.30
N GLU A 17 1.55 -15.87 2.16
CA GLU A 17 2.32 -16.48 3.25
C GLU A 17 3.36 -15.50 3.80
N THR A 18 4.09 -14.82 2.91
CA THR A 18 5.10 -13.83 3.30
C THR A 18 4.48 -12.64 4.04
N ALA A 19 3.31 -12.18 3.59
CA ALA A 19 2.57 -11.06 4.18
C ALA A 19 2.04 -11.41 5.58
N ILE A 20 1.34 -12.53 5.73
CA ILE A 20 0.80 -12.92 7.03
C ILE A 20 1.89 -13.28 8.03
N ALA A 21 3.00 -13.86 7.57
CA ALA A 21 4.16 -14.11 8.42
C ALA A 21 4.81 -12.83 8.96
N SER A 22 4.67 -11.69 8.27
CA SER A 22 5.13 -10.38 8.73
C SER A 22 4.10 -9.63 9.59
N GLY A 23 2.86 -10.11 9.67
CA GLY A 23 1.77 -9.50 10.44
C GLY A 23 0.75 -8.71 9.60
N ILE A 24 0.77 -8.84 8.27
CA ILE A 24 -0.29 -8.32 7.38
C ILE A 24 -1.47 -9.29 7.38
N THR A 25 -2.68 -8.79 7.68
CA THR A 25 -3.91 -9.58 7.72
C THR A 25 -4.90 -9.22 6.62
N THR A 26 -4.66 -8.11 5.92
CA THR A 26 -5.48 -7.65 4.78
C THR A 26 -4.59 -7.23 3.63
N MET A 27 -4.93 -7.65 2.42
CA MET A 27 -4.21 -7.37 1.19
C MET A 27 -5.17 -6.83 0.13
N ILE A 28 -4.91 -5.62 -0.38
CA ILE A 28 -5.72 -4.93 -1.39
C ILE A 28 -4.83 -4.59 -2.57
N GLY A 29 -5.30 -4.95 -3.77
CA GLY A 29 -4.55 -4.71 -4.99
C GLY A 29 -5.17 -5.48 -6.16
N GLY A 30 -4.39 -5.90 -7.16
CA GLY A 30 -4.95 -6.59 -8.32
C GLY A 30 -3.93 -7.50 -9.00
N GLY A 31 -4.42 -8.45 -9.79
CA GLY A 31 -3.58 -9.37 -10.52
C GLY A 31 -4.26 -10.67 -10.91
N THR A 32 -3.62 -11.42 -11.81
CA THR A 32 -4.10 -12.72 -12.29
C THR A 32 -2.97 -13.76 -12.36
N GLY A 33 -1.99 -13.67 -11.45
CA GLY A 33 -0.75 -14.44 -11.52
C GLY A 33 0.37 -13.70 -12.25
N PRO A 34 1.44 -14.38 -12.71
CA PRO A 34 2.65 -13.74 -13.24
C PRO A 34 2.50 -13.30 -14.71
N ALA A 35 1.34 -12.75 -15.07
CA ALA A 35 1.10 -12.15 -16.38
C ALA A 35 1.79 -10.78 -16.46
N THR A 36 2.26 -10.38 -17.65
CA THR A 36 2.92 -9.08 -17.87
C THR A 36 2.13 -7.92 -17.29
N GLY A 37 0.81 -7.88 -17.50
CA GLY A 37 -0.05 -6.84 -16.94
C GLY A 37 -0.08 -6.80 -15.42
N THR A 38 0.01 -7.95 -14.74
CA THR A 38 0.05 -8.03 -13.27
C THR A 38 1.44 -7.74 -12.72
N ASN A 39 2.49 -8.15 -13.43
CA ASN A 39 3.87 -7.81 -13.06
C ASN A 39 4.11 -6.29 -13.09
N ALA A 40 3.34 -5.56 -13.89
CA ALA A 40 3.40 -4.10 -14.00
C ALA A 40 2.31 -3.38 -13.20
N THR A 41 1.10 -3.93 -13.07
CA THR A 41 -0.07 -3.18 -12.57
C THR A 41 -0.92 -3.97 -11.59
N THR A 42 -1.42 -3.32 -10.53
CA THR A 42 -2.43 -3.88 -9.61
C THR A 42 -3.83 -3.94 -10.22
N CYS A 43 -3.97 -4.65 -11.34
CA CYS A 43 -5.22 -4.78 -12.06
C CYS A 43 -5.62 -6.26 -12.17
N THR A 44 -6.86 -6.56 -11.81
CA THR A 44 -7.56 -7.82 -12.15
C THR A 44 -8.55 -7.52 -13.28
N PRO A 45 -8.15 -7.60 -14.57
CA PRO A 45 -8.92 -7.03 -15.67
C PRO A 45 -10.12 -7.90 -16.07
N GLY A 46 -11.32 -7.31 -16.01
CA GLY A 46 -12.57 -7.91 -16.51
C GLY A 46 -13.25 -8.90 -15.56
N ALA A 47 -14.56 -9.11 -15.75
CA ALA A 47 -15.40 -9.88 -14.83
C ALA A 47 -14.92 -11.31 -14.62
N TRP A 48 -14.47 -11.99 -15.68
CA TRP A 48 -14.03 -13.38 -15.59
C TRP A 48 -12.83 -13.54 -14.64
N ASN A 49 -11.82 -12.67 -14.78
CA ASN A 49 -10.62 -12.70 -13.93
C ASN A 49 -10.96 -12.35 -12.48
N ILE A 50 -11.83 -11.35 -12.27
CA ILE A 50 -12.31 -10.97 -10.93
C ILE A 50 -12.97 -12.17 -10.25
N HIS A 51 -13.88 -12.87 -10.94
CA HIS A 51 -14.53 -14.07 -10.38
C HIS A 51 -13.51 -15.16 -10.03
N ARG A 52 -12.51 -15.42 -10.88
CA ARG A 52 -11.48 -16.44 -10.58
C ARG A 52 -10.63 -16.06 -9.36
N MET A 53 -10.26 -14.79 -9.25
CA MET A 53 -9.46 -14.31 -8.10
C MET A 53 -10.28 -14.30 -6.80
N LEU A 54 -11.57 -13.94 -6.86
CA LEU A 54 -12.49 -14.06 -5.73
C LEU A 54 -12.61 -15.52 -5.26
N GLN A 55 -12.78 -16.48 -6.16
CA GLN A 55 -12.81 -17.90 -5.80
C GLN A 55 -11.46 -18.38 -5.21
N ALA A 56 -10.33 -17.92 -5.78
CA ALA A 56 -9.02 -18.23 -5.23
C ALA A 56 -8.83 -17.65 -3.81
N ALA A 57 -9.48 -16.53 -3.48
CA ALA A 57 -9.39 -15.90 -2.18
C ALA A 57 -9.84 -16.81 -1.03
N ASP A 58 -10.75 -17.76 -1.28
CA ASP A 58 -11.24 -18.72 -0.27
C ASP A 58 -10.13 -19.63 0.28
N ALA A 59 -9.01 -19.78 -0.42
CA ALA A 59 -7.91 -20.63 -0.01
C ALA A 59 -7.00 -20.02 1.09
N PHE A 60 -7.16 -18.73 1.40
CA PHE A 60 -6.16 -18.00 2.19
C PHE A 60 -6.69 -17.40 3.49
N PRO A 61 -5.98 -17.49 4.62
CA PRO A 61 -6.42 -16.94 5.91
C PRO A 61 -6.12 -15.45 6.06
N VAL A 62 -6.48 -14.65 5.06
CA VAL A 62 -6.35 -13.18 5.07
C VAL A 62 -7.59 -12.56 4.45
N ASN A 63 -7.83 -11.28 4.73
CA ASN A 63 -8.86 -10.54 4.02
C ASN A 63 -8.30 -10.05 2.69
N LEU A 64 -9.02 -10.26 1.59
CA LEU A 64 -8.57 -9.87 0.25
C LEU A 64 -9.56 -8.90 -0.39
N GLY A 65 -9.05 -7.92 -1.14
CA GLY A 65 -9.83 -7.03 -1.99
C GLY A 65 -9.14 -6.83 -3.34
N PHE A 66 -9.90 -6.91 -4.44
CA PHE A 66 -9.35 -6.86 -5.79
C PHE A 66 -9.73 -5.56 -6.51
N LEU A 67 -8.75 -4.95 -7.19
CA LEU A 67 -8.89 -3.75 -8.00
C LEU A 67 -9.06 -4.15 -9.47
N GLY A 68 -10.06 -3.59 -10.14
CA GLY A 68 -10.20 -3.68 -11.59
C GLY A 68 -9.25 -2.74 -12.33
N LYS A 69 -9.16 -2.88 -13.65
CA LYS A 69 -8.44 -1.92 -14.50
C LYS A 69 -9.29 -0.67 -14.70
N GLY A 70 -8.80 0.48 -14.27
CA GLY A 70 -9.46 1.80 -14.34
C GLY A 70 -9.23 2.57 -15.65
N ASN A 71 -8.28 2.14 -16.48
CA ASN A 71 -7.92 2.85 -17.71
C ASN A 71 -8.91 2.57 -18.85
N SER A 72 -9.87 3.48 -19.05
CA SER A 72 -10.79 3.51 -20.19
C SER A 72 -11.38 4.91 -20.35
N ALA A 73 -11.55 5.39 -21.59
CA ALA A 73 -12.27 6.63 -21.88
C ALA A 73 -13.80 6.42 -21.99
N LYS A 74 -14.27 5.20 -21.70
CA LYS A 74 -15.67 4.78 -21.74
C LYS A 74 -16.04 4.02 -20.45
N PRO A 75 -17.19 4.30 -19.83
CA PRO A 75 -17.50 3.79 -18.49
C PRO A 75 -17.89 2.31 -18.47
N GLU A 76 -18.45 1.76 -19.55
CA GLU A 76 -19.15 0.47 -19.54
C GLU A 76 -18.24 -0.69 -19.07
N GLY A 77 -16.99 -0.73 -19.56
CA GLY A 77 -16.03 -1.76 -19.14
C GLY A 77 -15.50 -1.57 -17.72
N LEU A 78 -15.57 -0.37 -17.15
CA LEU A 78 -15.23 -0.13 -15.75
C LEU A 78 -16.37 -0.58 -14.83
N GLN A 79 -17.61 -0.23 -15.20
CA GLN A 79 -18.82 -0.63 -14.49
C GLN A 79 -18.97 -2.15 -14.43
N GLU A 80 -18.70 -2.86 -15.53
CA GLU A 80 -18.72 -4.33 -15.57
C GLU A 80 -17.79 -4.95 -14.51
N GLN A 81 -16.58 -4.40 -14.35
CA GLN A 81 -15.61 -4.90 -13.37
C GLN A 81 -16.06 -4.64 -11.93
N VAL A 82 -16.60 -3.45 -11.65
CA VAL A 82 -17.11 -3.11 -10.32
C VAL A 82 -18.29 -4.00 -9.96
N ILE A 83 -19.23 -4.20 -10.88
CA ILE A 83 -20.38 -5.11 -10.70
C ILE A 83 -19.92 -6.55 -10.47
N ALA A 84 -18.87 -7.01 -11.16
CA ALA A 84 -18.31 -8.35 -10.99
C ALA A 84 -17.60 -8.58 -9.64
N GLY A 85 -17.40 -7.55 -8.83
CA GLY A 85 -16.81 -7.67 -7.49
C GLY A 85 -15.50 -6.95 -7.28
N ALA A 86 -15.00 -6.15 -8.23
CA ALA A 86 -13.89 -5.25 -7.94
C ALA A 86 -14.31 -4.24 -6.85
N MET A 87 -13.50 -4.11 -5.80
CA MET A 87 -13.74 -3.19 -4.67
C MET A 87 -13.16 -1.78 -4.91
N GLY A 88 -12.44 -1.62 -6.02
CA GLY A 88 -11.81 -0.38 -6.45
C GLY A 88 -11.26 -0.53 -7.86
N LEU A 89 -10.67 0.54 -8.39
CA LEU A 89 -10.06 0.57 -9.71
C LEU A 89 -8.63 1.12 -9.62
N LYS A 90 -7.71 0.57 -10.43
CA LYS A 90 -6.35 1.11 -10.61
C LYS A 90 -6.23 1.80 -11.96
N LEU A 91 -5.84 3.07 -11.95
CA LEU A 91 -5.29 3.77 -13.10
C LEU A 91 -3.78 3.55 -13.15
N HIS A 92 -3.25 3.09 -14.27
CA HIS A 92 -1.82 2.86 -14.47
C HIS A 92 -1.31 3.40 -15.81
N GLU A 93 -0.11 3.99 -15.83
CA GLU A 93 0.43 4.62 -17.04
C GLU A 93 0.67 3.61 -18.17
N ASP A 94 1.09 2.38 -17.85
CA ASP A 94 1.22 1.24 -18.79
C ASP A 94 -0.09 0.89 -19.52
N TRP A 95 -1.24 1.31 -18.99
CA TRP A 95 -2.54 1.19 -19.65
C TRP A 95 -3.08 2.54 -20.17
N GLY A 96 -2.32 3.63 -20.03
CA GLY A 96 -2.64 5.01 -20.38
C GLY A 96 -3.40 5.76 -19.29
N THR A 97 -2.68 6.44 -18.38
CA THR A 97 -3.27 7.30 -17.33
C THR A 97 -3.53 8.72 -17.87
N THR A 98 -4.34 8.81 -18.91
CA THR A 98 -4.68 10.09 -19.55
C THR A 98 -5.80 10.83 -18.80
N PRO A 99 -5.93 12.17 -18.96
CA PRO A 99 -7.03 12.94 -18.36
C PRO A 99 -8.43 12.36 -18.62
N ALA A 100 -8.68 11.82 -19.83
CA ALA A 100 -9.97 11.22 -20.18
C ALA A 100 -10.22 9.91 -19.41
N ALA A 101 -9.18 9.07 -19.23
CA ALA A 101 -9.28 7.86 -18.42
C ALA A 101 -9.47 8.18 -16.94
N ILE A 102 -8.74 9.17 -16.41
CA ILE A 102 -8.88 9.67 -15.04
C ILE A 102 -10.32 10.12 -14.78
N ASP A 103 -10.86 10.98 -15.65
CA ASP A 103 -12.21 11.54 -15.48
C ASP A 103 -13.30 10.48 -15.53
N THR A 104 -13.18 9.54 -16.47
CA THR A 104 -14.12 8.42 -16.63
C THR A 104 -14.09 7.51 -15.42
N CYS A 105 -12.89 7.11 -14.97
CA CYS A 105 -12.71 6.22 -13.82
C CYS A 105 -13.26 6.83 -12.52
N LEU A 106 -12.96 8.10 -12.26
CA LEU A 106 -13.47 8.80 -11.07
C LEU A 106 -15.00 8.98 -11.13
N SER A 107 -15.59 9.17 -12.31
CA SER A 107 -17.05 9.23 -12.46
C SER A 107 -17.73 7.89 -12.13
N VAL A 108 -17.13 6.77 -12.53
CA VAL A 108 -17.59 5.43 -12.15
C VAL A 108 -17.39 5.19 -10.66
N ALA A 109 -16.26 5.62 -10.09
CA ALA A 109 -16.00 5.51 -8.66
C ALA A 109 -17.03 6.26 -7.81
N ASP A 110 -17.41 7.48 -8.22
CA ASP A 110 -18.45 8.28 -7.57
C ASP A 110 -19.83 7.59 -7.66
N GLN A 111 -20.14 6.93 -8.78
CA GLN A 111 -21.40 6.20 -8.97
C GLN A 111 -21.49 4.95 -8.08
N PHE A 112 -20.39 4.23 -7.88
CA PHE A 112 -20.39 2.92 -7.22
C PHE A 112 -19.82 2.92 -5.80
N ASP A 113 -19.39 4.08 -5.29
CA ASP A 113 -18.74 4.26 -3.99
C ASP A 113 -17.52 3.33 -3.78
N VAL A 114 -16.64 3.30 -4.78
CA VAL A 114 -15.36 2.55 -4.73
C VAL A 114 -14.16 3.48 -4.81
N GLN A 115 -13.01 3.06 -4.26
CA GLN A 115 -11.79 3.88 -4.35
C GLN A 115 -11.11 3.74 -5.71
N VAL A 116 -10.42 4.81 -6.14
CA VAL A 116 -9.51 4.80 -7.28
C VAL A 116 -8.08 4.95 -6.77
N ALA A 117 -7.24 3.96 -7.07
CA ALA A 117 -5.80 4.07 -6.93
C ALA A 117 -5.19 4.55 -8.26
N ILE A 118 -4.16 5.39 -8.20
CA ILE A 118 -3.51 5.92 -9.41
C ILE A 118 -1.99 5.82 -9.35
N HIS A 119 -1.44 5.38 -10.47
CA HIS A 119 -0.07 5.56 -10.92
C HIS A 119 -0.13 6.49 -12.13
N THR A 120 0.44 7.68 -12.00
CA THR A 120 0.27 8.79 -12.96
C THR A 120 1.25 8.68 -14.14
N ASP A 121 1.08 9.54 -15.13
CA ASP A 121 1.85 9.55 -16.38
C ASP A 121 3.28 10.06 -16.13
N THR A 122 4.24 9.15 -15.96
CA THR A 122 5.65 9.50 -15.69
C THR A 122 6.24 10.31 -16.83
N LEU A 123 5.85 9.98 -18.06
CA LEU A 123 6.37 10.57 -19.29
C LEU A 123 5.86 11.99 -19.53
N ASN A 124 4.84 12.42 -18.78
CA ASN A 124 4.10 13.65 -19.03
C ASN A 124 3.54 13.70 -20.47
N GLU A 125 3.18 12.54 -21.03
CA GLU A 125 2.73 12.41 -22.42
C GLU A 125 1.44 13.21 -22.67
N ALA A 126 0.47 13.07 -21.76
CA ALA A 126 -0.84 13.71 -21.87
C ALA A 126 -0.93 15.05 -21.10
N GLY A 127 0.17 15.48 -20.47
CA GLY A 127 0.27 16.68 -19.65
C GLY A 127 1.14 16.47 -18.41
N PHE A 128 1.45 17.56 -17.72
CA PHE A 128 2.20 17.54 -16.46
C PHE A 128 1.30 17.26 -15.26
N VAL A 129 1.87 17.21 -14.05
CA VAL A 129 1.15 16.87 -12.81
C VAL A 129 -0.08 17.76 -12.58
N GLU A 130 -0.02 19.04 -12.93
CA GLU A 130 -1.14 19.98 -12.83
C GLU A 130 -2.32 19.61 -13.74
N ASN A 131 -2.06 19.00 -14.89
CA ASN A 131 -3.11 18.54 -15.80
C ASN A 131 -3.83 17.32 -15.21
N THR A 132 -3.07 16.41 -14.60
CA THR A 132 -3.62 15.26 -13.87
C THR A 132 -4.42 15.70 -12.63
N ILE A 133 -3.91 16.65 -11.84
CA ILE A 133 -4.62 17.25 -10.71
C ILE A 133 -5.94 17.89 -11.19
N ALA A 134 -5.89 18.65 -12.29
CA ALA A 134 -7.09 19.24 -12.87
C ALA A 134 -8.11 18.17 -13.32
N ALA A 135 -7.65 17.04 -13.85
CA ALA A 135 -8.50 15.91 -14.25
C ALA A 135 -9.18 15.22 -13.05
N PHE A 136 -8.59 15.30 -11.85
CA PHE A 136 -9.25 14.81 -10.64
C PHE A 136 -10.55 15.56 -10.35
N LYS A 137 -10.63 16.86 -10.71
CA LYS A 137 -11.80 17.72 -10.44
C LYS A 137 -12.20 17.69 -8.95
N ASN A 138 -11.21 17.72 -8.06
CA ASN A 138 -11.35 17.61 -6.60
C ASN A 138 -12.05 16.34 -6.09
N ARG A 139 -12.19 15.28 -6.90
CA ARG A 139 -12.74 13.99 -6.46
C ARG A 139 -11.68 13.18 -5.72
N VAL A 140 -12.13 12.35 -4.78
CA VAL A 140 -11.24 11.54 -3.95
C VAL A 140 -10.42 10.58 -4.79
N ILE A 141 -9.11 10.54 -4.55
CA ILE A 141 -8.22 9.59 -5.22
C ILE A 141 -7.06 9.20 -4.30
N HIS A 142 -6.65 7.93 -4.38
CA HIS A 142 -5.48 7.41 -3.69
C HIS A 142 -4.28 7.41 -4.64
N THR A 143 -3.31 8.28 -4.40
CA THR A 143 -2.04 8.28 -5.15
C THR A 143 -1.09 7.25 -4.57
N TYR A 144 -0.76 6.23 -5.38
CA TYR A 144 0.28 5.27 -5.03
C TYR A 144 1.67 5.90 -5.18
N HIS A 145 2.65 5.32 -4.46
CA HIS A 145 4.08 5.68 -4.46
C HIS A 145 4.31 7.17 -4.77
N THR A 146 3.70 8.02 -3.95
CA THR A 146 3.48 9.45 -4.25
C THR A 146 4.80 10.22 -4.40
N GLU A 147 5.90 9.70 -3.87
CA GLU A 147 7.23 10.25 -4.10
C GLU A 147 7.71 10.13 -5.56
N GLY A 148 7.28 9.08 -6.26
CA GLY A 148 7.44 8.92 -7.70
C GLY A 148 8.51 7.94 -8.18
N ALA A 149 9.37 7.37 -7.34
CA ALA A 149 10.32 6.33 -7.78
C ALA A 149 9.57 5.08 -8.29
N GLY A 150 8.51 4.68 -7.58
CA GLY A 150 7.57 3.64 -8.02
C GLY A 150 6.75 4.03 -9.26
N GLY A 151 6.75 5.32 -9.64
CA GLY A 151 6.18 5.85 -10.87
C GLY A 151 5.21 7.02 -10.68
N GLY A 152 5.12 7.85 -11.71
CA GLY A 152 4.34 9.07 -11.75
C GLY A 152 5.11 10.25 -12.32
N HIS A 153 4.38 11.32 -12.68
CA HIS A 153 4.91 12.54 -13.31
C HIS A 153 6.32 12.91 -12.83
N ALA A 154 7.30 12.83 -13.73
CA ALA A 154 8.67 13.18 -13.42
C ALA A 154 8.89 14.70 -13.61
N PRO A 155 9.53 15.40 -12.65
CA PRO A 155 10.04 14.92 -11.37
C PRO A 155 9.08 15.14 -10.18
N ASP A 156 7.88 15.67 -10.38
CA ASP A 156 7.15 16.44 -9.38
C ASP A 156 5.79 15.87 -8.95
N ILE A 157 5.51 14.59 -9.22
CA ILE A 157 4.32 13.89 -8.71
C ILE A 157 4.11 14.07 -7.20
N ILE A 158 5.17 14.21 -6.42
CA ILE A 158 5.12 14.43 -4.96
C ILE A 158 4.28 15.65 -4.54
N LYS A 159 4.07 16.61 -5.44
CA LYS A 159 3.19 17.78 -5.23
C LYS A 159 1.75 17.40 -4.86
N VAL A 160 1.26 16.26 -5.33
CA VAL A 160 -0.14 15.84 -5.08
C VAL A 160 -0.45 15.63 -3.59
N CYS A 161 0.56 15.51 -2.71
CA CYS A 161 0.31 15.40 -1.28
C CYS A 161 -0.18 16.72 -0.63
N SER A 162 -0.13 17.83 -1.37
CA SER A 162 -0.76 19.13 -1.06
C SER A 162 -2.26 19.19 -1.37
N GLU A 163 -2.80 18.24 -2.13
CA GLU A 163 -4.19 18.26 -2.58
C GLU A 163 -5.13 17.67 -1.52
N THR A 164 -6.18 18.42 -1.18
CA THR A 164 -7.14 18.04 -0.12
C THR A 164 -7.89 16.74 -0.41
N ASN A 165 -8.14 16.42 -1.67
CA ASN A 165 -8.85 15.23 -2.15
C ASN A 165 -7.92 14.02 -2.39
N VAL A 166 -6.62 14.17 -2.18
CA VAL A 166 -5.64 13.10 -2.39
C VAL A 166 -5.33 12.37 -1.09
N LEU A 167 -5.30 11.04 -1.16
CA LEU A 167 -4.93 10.14 -0.07
C LEU A 167 -3.56 9.51 -0.39
N PRO A 168 -2.43 10.12 -0.02
CA PRO A 168 -1.12 9.73 -0.50
C PRO A 168 -0.53 8.53 0.25
N SER A 169 -0.01 7.56 -0.50
CA SER A 169 0.80 6.44 0.02
C SER A 169 2.20 6.40 -0.57
N SER A 170 3.11 5.77 0.16
CA SER A 170 4.41 5.31 -0.33
C SER A 170 4.42 3.80 -0.53
N THR A 171 5.32 3.35 -1.39
CA THR A 171 5.76 1.95 -1.45
C THR A 171 7.07 1.80 -0.70
N ASN A 172 7.44 0.57 -0.35
CA ASN A 172 8.41 0.37 0.71
C ASN A 172 9.91 0.34 0.34
N PRO A 173 10.36 0.18 -0.92
CA PRO A 173 11.80 0.12 -1.17
C PRO A 173 12.54 1.43 -0.94
N THR A 174 11.90 2.58 -1.15
CA THR A 174 12.51 3.89 -0.85
C THR A 174 12.61 4.14 0.65
N ARG A 175 12.06 3.26 1.51
CA ARG A 175 11.79 3.53 2.91
C ARG A 175 12.79 2.83 3.85
N PRO A 176 13.45 3.57 4.75
CA PRO A 176 13.83 4.97 4.58
C PRO A 176 14.91 5.14 3.51
N TYR A 177 15.28 6.39 3.24
CA TYR A 177 16.44 6.70 2.41
C TYR A 177 17.74 6.21 3.09
N THR A 178 18.46 5.32 2.41
CA THR A 178 19.75 4.73 2.82
C THR A 178 20.81 4.88 1.73
N LEU A 179 22.07 4.57 2.06
CA LEU A 179 23.18 4.67 1.09
C LEU A 179 22.95 3.84 -0.18
N ASN A 180 22.32 2.66 -0.06
CA ASN A 180 22.11 1.75 -1.18
C ASN A 180 20.81 2.02 -1.95
N THR A 181 19.96 2.93 -1.47
CA THR A 181 18.61 3.13 -2.03
C THR A 181 18.68 3.50 -3.51
N LEU A 182 19.54 4.44 -3.90
CA LEU A 182 19.58 4.93 -5.29
C LEU A 182 20.08 3.87 -6.27
N GLU A 183 21.20 3.21 -5.95
CA GLU A 183 21.79 2.17 -6.81
C GLU A 183 20.83 0.99 -6.98
N GLU A 184 20.20 0.55 -5.88
CA GLU A 184 19.21 -0.53 -5.92
C GLU A 184 18.00 -0.18 -6.81
N HIS A 185 17.49 1.04 -6.71
CA HIS A 185 16.29 1.44 -7.45
C HIS A 185 16.57 1.66 -8.93
N LEU A 186 17.75 2.18 -9.28
CA LEU A 186 18.13 2.35 -10.69
C LEU A 186 18.14 0.97 -11.37
N ASP A 187 18.81 -0.01 -10.77
CA ASP A 187 18.87 -1.38 -11.31
C ASP A 187 17.49 -2.04 -11.35
N MET A 188 16.70 -1.89 -10.29
CA MET A 188 15.34 -2.44 -10.21
C MET A 188 14.43 -1.87 -11.30
N LEU A 189 14.46 -0.54 -11.50
CA LEU A 189 13.65 0.14 -12.50
C LEU A 189 14.03 -0.33 -13.91
N MET A 190 15.33 -0.45 -14.21
CA MET A 190 15.80 -0.94 -15.49
C MET A 190 15.30 -2.36 -15.78
N VAL A 191 15.30 -3.24 -14.78
CA VAL A 191 14.77 -4.61 -14.92
C VAL A 191 13.25 -4.62 -15.09
N CYS A 192 12.51 -3.88 -14.26
CA CYS A 192 11.04 -3.85 -14.31
C CYS A 192 10.50 -3.32 -15.64
N HIS A 193 11.14 -2.29 -16.20
CA HIS A 193 10.72 -1.65 -17.45
C HIS A 193 11.45 -2.19 -18.70
N HIS A 194 12.25 -3.24 -18.57
CA HIS A 194 13.02 -3.83 -19.67
C HIS A 194 13.89 -2.82 -20.43
N LEU A 195 14.50 -1.89 -19.69
CA LEU A 195 15.35 -0.82 -20.22
C LEU A 195 16.78 -1.32 -20.49
N ASP A 196 17.46 -0.72 -21.47
CA ASP A 196 18.82 -1.06 -21.85
C ASP A 196 19.82 0.04 -21.44
N ARG A 197 20.90 -0.35 -20.73
CA ARG A 197 22.00 0.56 -20.36
C ARG A 197 22.78 1.08 -21.56
N GLY A 198 22.68 0.41 -22.70
CA GLY A 198 23.28 0.83 -23.96
C GLY A 198 22.49 1.95 -24.66
N ILE A 199 21.26 2.26 -24.21
CA ILE A 199 20.40 3.28 -24.80
C ILE A 199 20.39 4.53 -23.89
N PRO A 200 20.93 5.68 -24.34
CA PRO A 200 21.00 6.89 -23.52
C PRO A 200 19.64 7.39 -23.03
N GLU A 201 18.59 7.25 -23.84
CA GLU A 201 17.23 7.66 -23.53
C GLU A 201 16.63 6.83 -22.37
N ASP A 202 16.93 5.53 -22.33
CA ASP A 202 16.49 4.62 -21.27
C ASP A 202 17.17 4.96 -19.93
N VAL A 203 18.46 5.28 -19.97
CA VAL A 203 19.20 5.74 -18.79
C VAL A 203 18.67 7.09 -18.31
N ALA A 204 18.44 8.04 -19.22
CA ALA A 204 17.88 9.34 -18.88
C ALA A 204 16.47 9.23 -18.27
N PHE A 205 15.62 8.34 -18.79
CA PHE A 205 14.32 8.03 -18.19
C PHE A 205 14.49 7.48 -16.76
N ALA A 206 15.41 6.53 -16.56
CA ALA A 206 15.63 5.94 -15.26
C ALA A 206 16.16 6.96 -14.23
N GLU A 207 17.12 7.81 -14.63
CA GLU A 207 17.66 8.90 -13.80
C GLU A 207 16.60 9.97 -13.49
N SER A 208 15.69 10.24 -14.43
CA SER A 208 14.57 11.17 -14.18
C SER A 208 13.59 10.67 -13.12
N ARG A 209 13.49 9.34 -12.95
CA ARG A 209 12.55 8.68 -12.03
C ARG A 209 13.14 8.40 -10.65
N ILE A 210 14.42 8.02 -10.58
CA ILE A 210 15.11 7.70 -9.32
C ILE A 210 15.89 8.91 -8.83
N ARG A 211 15.23 9.73 -7.98
CA ARG A 211 15.75 11.02 -7.54
C ARG A 211 16.08 11.00 -6.05
N ARG A 212 17.27 11.45 -5.70
CA ARG A 212 17.72 11.52 -4.29
C ARG A 212 16.85 12.48 -3.48
N GLU A 213 16.54 13.61 -4.09
CA GLU A 213 15.91 14.76 -3.48
C GLU A 213 14.48 14.41 -3.03
N THR A 214 13.69 13.79 -3.90
CA THR A 214 12.31 13.39 -3.58
C THR A 214 12.28 12.20 -2.60
N ILE A 215 13.19 11.23 -2.73
CA ILE A 215 13.31 10.11 -1.76
C ILE A 215 13.68 10.61 -0.35
N ALA A 216 14.57 11.60 -0.25
CA ALA A 216 14.93 12.23 1.02
C ALA A 216 13.79 13.07 1.59
N ALA A 217 13.04 13.79 0.75
CA ALA A 217 11.86 14.56 1.16
C ALA A 217 10.72 13.66 1.65
N GLU A 218 10.52 12.50 1.02
CA GLU A 218 9.50 11.51 1.38
C GLU A 218 9.64 11.03 2.83
N ASP A 219 10.87 10.83 3.32
CA ASP A 219 11.14 10.51 4.73
C ASP A 219 10.56 11.57 5.68
N ILE A 220 10.79 12.84 5.35
CA ILE A 220 10.33 13.98 6.16
C ILE A 220 8.82 14.15 6.05
N LEU A 221 8.25 14.00 4.85
CA LEU A 221 6.80 14.10 4.61
C LEU A 221 6.02 13.02 5.36
N HIS A 222 6.59 11.83 5.52
CA HIS A 222 6.05 10.82 6.44
C HIS A 222 6.05 11.29 7.89
N ASP A 223 7.16 11.88 8.34
CA ASP A 223 7.31 12.34 9.72
C ASP A 223 6.43 13.55 10.04
N LEU A 224 6.18 14.42 9.06
CA LEU A 224 5.25 15.55 9.14
C LEU A 224 3.78 15.09 9.10
N GLY A 225 3.50 13.91 8.57
CA GLY A 225 2.14 13.42 8.35
C GLY A 225 1.51 13.92 7.05
N ALA A 226 2.32 14.39 6.09
CA ALA A 226 1.85 14.74 4.75
C ALA A 226 1.68 13.49 3.86
N PHE A 227 2.37 12.40 4.16
CA PHE A 227 2.11 11.09 3.57
C PHE A 227 1.36 10.21 4.57
N SER A 228 0.26 9.60 4.12
CA SER A 228 -0.74 9.03 5.02
C SER A 228 -0.69 7.51 5.14
N MET A 229 -0.07 6.83 4.17
CA MET A 229 -0.05 5.38 4.10
C MET A 229 1.30 4.84 3.63
N ILE A 230 1.62 3.60 4.02
CA ILE A 230 2.77 2.84 3.52
C ILE A 230 2.26 1.47 3.07
N ALA A 231 2.62 1.07 1.86
CA ALA A 231 2.25 -0.19 1.23
C ALA A 231 3.50 -0.89 0.66
N SER A 232 3.37 -2.09 0.11
CA SER A 232 4.53 -2.81 -0.44
C SER A 232 4.88 -2.40 -1.85
N ASP A 233 3.97 -2.61 -2.81
CA ASP A 233 4.23 -2.80 -4.26
C ASP A 233 4.73 -4.21 -4.62
N SER A 234 4.06 -5.22 -4.07
CA SER A 234 4.62 -6.56 -3.91
C SER A 234 5.15 -7.23 -5.19
N GLN A 235 6.47 -7.41 -5.27
CA GLN A 235 7.20 -7.94 -6.44
C GLN A 235 7.13 -7.08 -7.72
N ALA A 236 6.65 -5.84 -7.63
CA ALA A 236 6.57 -4.88 -8.73
C ALA A 236 7.18 -3.53 -8.33
N MET A 237 8.44 -3.56 -7.88
CA MET A 237 9.11 -2.47 -7.15
C MET A 237 8.75 -2.37 -5.66
N GLY A 238 8.55 -3.52 -5.01
CA GLY A 238 8.16 -3.56 -3.60
C GLY A 238 8.28 -4.92 -2.93
N ARG A 239 8.28 -4.91 -1.59
CA ARG A 239 8.54 -6.09 -0.75
C ARG A 239 7.40 -6.40 0.19
N VAL A 240 6.59 -7.42 -0.09
CA VAL A 240 5.36 -7.72 0.67
C VAL A 240 5.60 -7.96 2.17
N GLY A 241 6.75 -8.53 2.54
CA GLY A 241 7.08 -8.84 3.93
C GLY A 241 7.58 -7.65 4.77
N GLU A 242 7.76 -6.47 4.15
CA GLU A 242 8.54 -5.38 4.78
C GLU A 242 7.73 -4.11 5.06
N VAL A 243 6.43 -4.06 4.78
CA VAL A 243 5.58 -2.87 5.03
C VAL A 243 5.71 -2.36 6.48
N ILE A 244 5.57 -3.27 7.45
CA ILE A 244 5.63 -2.93 8.88
C ILE A 244 7.06 -2.52 9.28
N ILE A 245 8.07 -3.29 8.89
CA ILE A 245 9.48 -3.03 9.23
C ILE A 245 9.90 -1.66 8.69
N ARG A 246 9.61 -1.38 7.43
CA ARG A 246 10.03 -0.17 6.72
C ARG A 246 9.37 1.07 7.31
N THR A 247 8.10 0.95 7.74
CA THR A 247 7.42 1.99 8.52
C THR A 247 8.20 2.36 9.78
N TRP A 248 8.63 1.36 10.57
CA TRP A 248 9.33 1.59 11.83
C TRP A 248 10.79 2.03 11.64
N GLN A 249 11.45 1.57 10.57
CA GLN A 249 12.77 2.06 10.19
C GLN A 249 12.74 3.54 9.79
N THR A 250 11.73 3.99 9.05
CA THR A 250 11.53 5.41 8.75
C THR A 250 11.27 6.23 10.01
N ALA A 251 10.36 5.77 10.88
CA ALA A 251 10.10 6.44 12.17
C ALA A 251 11.39 6.57 13.01
N HIS A 252 12.20 5.51 13.05
CA HIS A 252 13.48 5.51 13.75
C HIS A 252 14.46 6.51 13.15
N LYS A 253 14.69 6.47 11.83
CA LYS A 253 15.62 7.39 11.15
C LYS A 253 15.22 8.84 11.39
N MET A 254 13.92 9.14 11.27
CA MET A 254 13.40 10.49 11.50
C MET A 254 13.55 10.94 12.94
N LYS A 255 13.40 10.06 13.93
CA LYS A 255 13.77 10.38 15.31
C LYS A 255 15.26 10.70 15.45
N VAL A 256 16.14 9.89 14.86
CA VAL A 256 17.60 10.08 14.97
C VAL A 256 18.04 11.41 14.38
N GLN A 257 17.48 11.81 13.24
CA GLN A 257 17.91 13.02 12.52
C GLN A 257 17.13 14.29 12.91
N ARG A 258 15.86 14.16 13.30
CA ARG A 258 14.97 15.31 13.57
C ARG A 258 14.57 15.45 15.04
N GLY A 259 14.99 14.52 15.90
CA GLY A 259 14.64 14.53 17.33
C GLY A 259 13.18 14.16 17.60
N VAL A 260 12.66 14.62 18.74
CA VAL A 260 11.27 14.41 19.15
C VAL A 260 10.34 15.28 18.29
N LEU A 261 9.22 14.73 17.82
CA LEU A 261 8.22 15.53 17.10
C LEU A 261 7.67 16.62 18.01
N SER A 262 7.76 17.89 17.58
CA SER A 262 7.05 18.98 18.24
C SER A 262 5.56 18.77 18.06
N THR A 263 4.87 18.38 19.12
CA THR A 263 3.42 18.23 19.11
C THR A 263 2.75 19.44 19.76
N THR A 264 1.58 19.84 19.25
CA THR A 264 0.66 20.73 19.98
C THR A 264 0.09 20.07 21.23
N THR A 265 0.30 18.76 21.42
CA THR A 265 -0.22 17.96 22.53
C THR A 265 0.65 17.97 23.80
N GLY A 266 1.77 18.71 23.81
CA GLY A 266 2.58 18.90 25.02
C GLY A 266 3.37 17.67 25.46
N GLU A 267 3.76 16.78 24.53
CA GLU A 267 4.70 15.69 24.86
C GLU A 267 6.05 16.29 25.34
N THR A 268 6.50 15.88 26.52
CA THR A 268 7.67 16.43 27.23
C THR A 268 9.01 15.79 26.82
N GLY A 269 9.02 14.94 25.78
CA GLY A 269 10.23 14.27 25.27
C GLY A 269 10.62 12.95 25.97
N GLU A 270 9.85 12.47 26.95
CA GLU A 270 10.13 11.22 27.67
C GLU A 270 9.75 9.94 26.90
N ASN A 271 9.05 10.06 25.77
CA ASN A 271 8.61 8.96 24.93
C ASN A 271 8.37 9.43 23.49
N ASP A 272 8.07 8.49 22.59
CA ASP A 272 7.78 8.75 21.17
C ASP A 272 6.34 8.38 20.80
N ASN A 273 5.39 8.45 21.75
CA ASN A 273 4.06 7.91 21.57
C ASN A 273 3.31 8.54 20.38
N PHE A 274 3.39 9.86 20.21
CA PHE A 274 2.76 10.51 19.07
C PHE A 274 3.35 10.04 17.73
N ARG A 275 4.69 9.96 17.61
CA ARG A 275 5.34 9.40 16.41
C ARG A 275 4.90 7.95 16.20
N ALA A 276 4.88 7.13 17.25
CA ALA A 276 4.46 5.74 17.15
C ALA A 276 3.00 5.61 16.67
N LYS A 277 2.08 6.43 17.20
CA LYS A 277 0.68 6.50 16.77
C LYS A 277 0.55 6.98 15.32
N ARG A 278 1.28 8.01 14.92
CA ARG A 278 1.32 8.52 13.54
C ARG A 278 1.74 7.45 12.56
N TYR A 279 2.79 6.69 12.87
CA TYR A 279 3.34 5.69 11.96
C TYR A 279 2.55 4.37 11.94
N VAL A 280 2.04 3.89 13.08
CA VAL A 280 1.18 2.69 13.07
C VAL A 280 -0.10 2.91 12.25
N ALA A 281 -0.63 4.14 12.22
CA ALA A 281 -1.80 4.47 11.40
C ALA A 281 -1.57 4.26 9.90
N LYS A 282 -0.33 4.42 9.42
CA LYS A 282 0.03 4.35 7.99
C LYS A 282 -0.16 2.97 7.35
N TYR A 283 -0.07 1.90 8.13
CA TYR A 283 -0.30 0.53 7.64
C TYR A 283 -1.48 -0.16 8.33
N THR A 284 -2.29 0.56 9.10
CA THR A 284 -3.46 0.00 9.78
C THR A 284 -4.73 0.76 9.41
N ILE A 285 -5.03 1.85 10.09
CA ILE A 285 -6.32 2.52 9.95
C ILE A 285 -6.43 3.35 8.67
N ASN A 286 -5.34 4.00 8.21
CA ASN A 286 -5.41 4.86 7.03
C ASN A 286 -5.68 4.08 5.74
N PRO A 287 -5.01 2.94 5.47
CA PRO A 287 -5.39 2.09 4.34
C PRO A 287 -6.83 1.58 4.44
N ALA A 288 -7.32 1.29 5.66
CA ALA A 288 -8.69 0.87 5.87
C ALA A 288 -9.71 1.96 5.54
N ILE A 289 -9.42 3.21 5.92
CA ILE A 289 -10.27 4.38 5.61
C ILE A 289 -10.25 4.62 4.11
N ALA A 290 -9.06 4.71 3.51
CA ALA A 290 -8.91 5.02 2.09
C ALA A 290 -9.66 4.03 1.19
N HIS A 291 -9.74 2.76 1.57
CA HIS A 291 -10.41 1.71 0.78
C HIS A 291 -11.79 1.31 1.33
N GLY A 292 -12.39 2.10 2.23
CA GLY A 292 -13.79 1.92 2.64
C GLY A 292 -14.06 0.66 3.47
N ILE A 293 -13.07 0.16 4.21
CA ILE A 293 -13.15 -1.05 5.04
C ILE A 293 -12.90 -0.78 6.53
N ALA A 294 -12.80 0.49 6.94
CA ALA A 294 -12.49 0.90 8.30
C ALA A 294 -13.53 0.47 9.34
N ASN A 295 -14.75 0.11 8.94
CA ASN A 295 -15.75 -0.45 9.86
C ASN A 295 -15.43 -1.89 10.29
N TYR A 296 -14.64 -2.62 9.49
CA TYR A 296 -14.37 -4.03 9.70
C TYR A 296 -12.97 -4.28 10.29
N VAL A 297 -11.97 -3.51 9.86
CA VAL A 297 -10.54 -3.75 10.18
C VAL A 297 -9.78 -2.44 10.44
N GLY A 298 -8.45 -2.53 10.59
CA GLY A 298 -7.55 -1.37 10.62
C GLY A 298 -7.30 -0.77 12.01
N SER A 299 -8.00 -1.20 13.05
CA SER A 299 -7.68 -0.79 14.43
C SER A 299 -8.16 -1.82 15.45
N ILE A 300 -7.62 -1.75 16.67
CA ILE A 300 -8.15 -2.51 17.81
C ILE A 300 -9.26 -1.67 18.41
N ALA A 301 -10.51 -1.98 18.06
CA ALA A 301 -11.71 -1.30 18.53
C ALA A 301 -12.86 -2.31 18.62
N GLU A 302 -13.80 -2.08 19.53
CA GLU A 302 -15.00 -2.91 19.66
C GLU A 302 -15.80 -2.93 18.35
N GLY A 303 -16.41 -4.09 18.04
CA GLY A 303 -17.20 -4.30 16.82
C GLY A 303 -16.38 -4.63 15.56
N LYS A 304 -15.06 -4.44 15.55
CA LYS A 304 -14.19 -4.83 14.43
C LYS A 304 -13.78 -6.30 14.48
N LEU A 305 -13.38 -6.84 13.33
CA LEU A 305 -12.82 -8.18 13.24
C LEU A 305 -11.56 -8.28 14.11
N ALA A 306 -11.44 -9.37 14.87
CA ALA A 306 -10.32 -9.62 15.78
C ALA A 306 -9.06 -10.07 15.01
N ASP A 307 -8.56 -9.18 14.15
CA ASP A 307 -7.33 -9.30 13.39
C ASP A 307 -6.19 -8.64 14.16
N LEU A 308 -5.42 -9.47 14.87
CA LEU A 308 -4.46 -9.03 15.87
C LEU A 308 -3.09 -9.67 15.63
N CYS A 309 -2.03 -8.92 15.93
CA CYS A 309 -0.67 -9.44 15.93
C CYS A 309 -0.07 -9.24 17.31
N LEU A 310 0.46 -10.32 17.89
CA LEU A 310 1.16 -10.29 19.16
C LEU A 310 2.66 -10.28 18.90
N TRP A 311 3.34 -9.38 19.58
CA TRP A 311 4.77 -9.14 19.39
C TRP A 311 5.49 -9.28 20.72
N ARG A 312 6.62 -9.98 20.71
CA ARG A 312 7.62 -9.77 21.76
C ARG A 312 8.22 -8.37 21.52
N PRO A 313 8.39 -7.52 22.55
CA PRO A 313 8.97 -6.18 22.34
C PRO A 313 10.29 -6.19 21.59
N ALA A 314 11.16 -7.17 21.85
CA ALA A 314 12.45 -7.33 21.16
C ALA A 314 12.33 -7.72 19.67
N MET A 315 11.17 -8.19 19.22
CA MET A 315 10.89 -8.58 17.83
C MET A 315 9.84 -7.66 17.17
N PHE A 316 9.42 -6.60 17.86
CA PHE A 316 8.36 -5.70 17.40
C PHE A 316 8.67 -5.15 16.02
N GLY A 317 7.68 -5.22 15.13
CA GLY A 317 7.77 -4.77 13.76
C GLY A 317 8.50 -5.72 12.81
N VAL A 318 9.28 -6.69 13.33
CA VAL A 318 10.12 -7.59 12.51
C VAL A 318 9.49 -8.96 12.29
N LYS A 319 9.24 -9.70 13.38
CA LYS A 319 8.73 -11.07 13.37
C LYS A 319 7.67 -11.21 14.46
N PRO A 320 6.37 -11.24 14.14
CA PRO A 320 5.33 -11.44 15.15
C PRO A 320 5.44 -12.85 15.77
N GLU A 321 4.96 -13.00 17.00
CA GLU A 321 4.88 -14.31 17.67
C GLU A 321 3.63 -15.08 17.22
N ILE A 322 2.50 -14.36 17.15
CA ILE A 322 1.18 -14.90 16.84
C ILE A 322 0.43 -13.89 15.98
N VAL A 323 -0.18 -14.37 14.91
CA VAL A 323 -1.11 -13.62 14.06
C VAL A 323 -2.48 -14.28 14.17
N ILE A 324 -3.45 -13.50 14.63
CA ILE A 324 -4.84 -13.89 14.86
C ILE A 324 -5.69 -13.30 13.73
N LYS A 325 -6.56 -14.11 13.14
CA LYS A 325 -7.60 -13.70 12.17
C LYS A 325 -8.96 -14.07 12.70
N GLY A 326 -9.87 -13.10 12.75
CA GLY A 326 -11.24 -13.32 13.20
C GLY A 326 -11.35 -14.06 14.54
N GLY A 327 -10.40 -13.86 15.44
CA GLY A 327 -10.35 -14.52 16.75
C GLY A 327 -9.65 -15.89 16.80
N ALA A 328 -9.23 -16.48 15.67
CA ALA A 328 -8.46 -17.72 15.63
C ALA A 328 -6.99 -17.45 15.28
N ILE A 329 -6.06 -18.23 15.86
CA ILE A 329 -4.65 -18.14 15.47
C ILE A 329 -4.50 -18.70 14.05
N ALA A 330 -4.12 -17.84 13.11
CA ALA A 330 -3.86 -18.20 11.73
C ALA A 330 -2.40 -18.58 11.52
N TRP A 331 -1.46 -17.87 12.15
CA TRP A 331 -0.02 -18.09 12.00
C TRP A 331 0.72 -17.87 13.31
N SER A 332 1.82 -18.59 13.55
CA SER A 332 2.64 -18.42 14.75
C SER A 332 4.07 -18.92 14.57
N GLN A 333 5.00 -18.35 15.34
CA GLN A 333 6.34 -18.89 15.55
C GLN A 333 6.24 -20.23 16.28
N MET A 334 6.56 -21.33 15.59
CA MET A 334 6.36 -22.67 16.12
C MET A 334 7.57 -23.56 15.89
N GLY A 335 7.97 -24.26 16.96
CA GLY A 335 9.10 -25.19 16.99
C GLY A 335 8.85 -26.51 16.27
N ASP A 336 9.66 -27.52 16.61
CA ASP A 336 9.50 -28.89 16.10
C ASP A 336 8.16 -29.52 16.54
N ALA A 337 7.38 -29.99 15.58
CA ALA A 337 6.09 -30.62 15.81
C ALA A 337 6.18 -31.99 16.52
N ASN A 338 7.34 -32.64 16.49
CA ASN A 338 7.57 -33.91 17.19
C ASN A 338 8.19 -33.72 18.60
N ALA A 339 8.50 -32.49 19.00
CA ALA A 339 9.11 -32.23 20.30
C ALA A 339 8.09 -32.36 21.46
N SER A 340 8.59 -32.49 22.69
CA SER A 340 7.74 -32.64 23.89
C SER A 340 7.00 -31.36 24.31
N ILE A 341 7.40 -30.20 23.79
CA ILE A 341 6.88 -28.85 24.05
C ILE A 341 7.04 -28.00 22.77
N PRO A 342 6.37 -26.84 22.61
CA PRO A 342 6.33 -26.12 21.31
C PRO A 342 7.54 -25.21 21.02
N THR A 343 8.47 -25.04 21.96
CA THR A 343 9.62 -24.12 21.89
C THR A 343 10.97 -24.70 21.43
N PRO A 344 11.21 -26.02 21.34
CA PRO A 344 12.41 -26.58 20.75
C PRO A 344 12.55 -26.24 19.26
N GLN A 345 13.79 -26.05 18.83
CA GLN A 345 14.13 -25.66 17.47
C GLN A 345 13.82 -26.78 16.45
N PRO A 346 13.59 -26.45 15.16
CA PRO A 346 13.62 -25.11 14.56
C PRO A 346 12.30 -24.35 14.73
N ILE A 347 12.38 -23.13 15.27
CA ILE A 347 11.26 -22.18 15.34
C ILE A 347 11.24 -21.35 14.06
N HIS A 348 10.12 -21.40 13.35
CA HIS A 348 9.80 -20.49 12.26
C HIS A 348 8.30 -20.22 12.19
N MET A 349 7.89 -19.24 11.41
CA MET A 349 6.47 -18.98 11.15
C MET A 349 5.84 -20.18 10.46
N ARG A 350 4.70 -20.64 10.98
CA ARG A 350 3.93 -21.76 10.42
C ARG A 350 2.44 -21.42 10.39
N PRO A 351 1.68 -21.94 9.41
CA PRO A 351 0.23 -21.89 9.44
C PRO A 351 -0.32 -22.71 10.61
N MET A 352 -1.30 -22.15 11.31
CA MET A 352 -2.02 -22.72 12.45
C MET A 352 -3.46 -23.06 12.05
N PHE A 353 -4.27 -23.57 12.98
CA PHE A 353 -5.62 -24.07 12.68
C PHE A 353 -6.56 -23.06 12.00
N GLY A 354 -6.41 -21.74 12.23
CA GLY A 354 -7.17 -20.71 11.52
C GLY A 354 -6.90 -20.65 10.01
N SER A 355 -5.87 -21.36 9.54
CA SER A 355 -5.43 -21.43 8.14
C SER A 355 -5.91 -22.65 7.37
N PHE A 356 -6.83 -23.45 7.93
CA PHE A 356 -7.23 -24.71 7.30
C PHE A 356 -8.76 -24.94 7.29
N GLY A 357 -9.24 -25.51 6.19
CA GLY A 357 -10.63 -25.92 6.01
C GLY A 357 -11.62 -24.77 6.21
N GLY A 358 -12.79 -25.08 6.78
CA GLY A 358 -13.84 -24.09 7.03
C GLY A 358 -13.46 -22.97 7.99
N ALA A 359 -12.36 -23.10 8.74
CA ALA A 359 -11.88 -22.03 9.62
C ALA A 359 -11.46 -20.79 8.82
N ILE A 360 -10.95 -20.96 7.60
CA ILE A 360 -10.57 -19.84 6.72
C ILE A 360 -11.80 -18.97 6.43
N ALA A 361 -12.90 -19.60 6.00
CA ALA A 361 -14.15 -18.93 5.66
C ALA A 361 -14.80 -18.23 6.87
N ALA A 362 -14.69 -18.83 8.05
CA ALA A 362 -15.29 -18.30 9.28
C ALA A 362 -14.50 -17.12 9.89
N THR A 363 -13.24 -16.93 9.51
CA THR A 363 -12.32 -15.99 10.19
C THR A 363 -11.78 -14.87 9.30
N SER A 364 -12.13 -14.90 8.01
CA SER A 364 -11.66 -13.95 7.00
C SER A 364 -12.81 -13.51 6.10
N VAL A 365 -12.67 -12.34 5.51
CA VAL A 365 -13.67 -11.77 4.59
C VAL A 365 -13.06 -11.46 3.24
N THR A 366 -13.89 -11.36 2.22
CA THR A 366 -13.49 -10.83 0.91
C THR A 366 -14.20 -9.50 0.70
N PHE A 367 -13.46 -8.44 0.38
CA PHE A 367 -14.04 -7.12 0.14
C PHE A 367 -14.41 -6.97 -1.34
N VAL A 368 -15.64 -6.52 -1.60
CA VAL A 368 -16.22 -6.31 -2.93
C VAL A 368 -16.95 -4.97 -2.99
N SER A 369 -17.43 -4.55 -4.16
CA SER A 369 -18.32 -3.39 -4.27
C SER A 369 -19.72 -3.70 -3.71
N GLN A 370 -20.48 -2.65 -3.37
CA GLN A 370 -21.89 -2.80 -3.02
C GLN A 370 -22.70 -3.39 -4.20
N ALA A 371 -22.42 -2.97 -5.43
CA ALA A 371 -23.11 -3.48 -6.61
C ALA A 371 -22.93 -5.00 -6.82
N ALA A 372 -21.78 -5.56 -6.45
CA ALA A 372 -21.57 -7.00 -6.51
C ALA A 372 -22.40 -7.77 -5.47
N LEU A 373 -22.62 -7.19 -4.29
CA LEU A 373 -23.54 -7.76 -3.30
C LEU A 373 -25.00 -7.65 -3.76
N ASP A 374 -25.40 -6.52 -4.33
CA ASP A 374 -26.76 -6.30 -4.83
C ASP A 374 -27.12 -7.26 -5.97
N GLN A 375 -26.13 -7.67 -6.77
CA GLN A 375 -26.27 -8.69 -7.82
C GLN A 375 -26.03 -10.13 -7.32
N ASP A 376 -25.79 -10.33 -6.02
CA ASP A 376 -25.53 -11.65 -5.43
C ASP A 376 -24.36 -12.41 -6.08
N ILE A 377 -23.34 -11.68 -6.57
CA ILE A 377 -22.15 -12.28 -7.21
C ILE A 377 -21.48 -13.33 -6.31
N PRO A 378 -21.28 -13.09 -4.99
CA PRO A 378 -20.66 -14.10 -4.12
C PRO A 378 -21.36 -15.46 -4.15
N ALA A 379 -22.70 -15.48 -4.15
CA ALA A 379 -23.46 -16.73 -4.25
C ALA A 379 -23.36 -17.35 -5.64
N GLN A 380 -23.45 -16.53 -6.71
CA GLN A 380 -23.33 -17.01 -8.09
C GLN A 380 -21.99 -17.71 -8.38
N ILE A 381 -20.90 -17.24 -7.76
CA ILE A 381 -19.57 -17.84 -7.93
C ILE A 381 -19.23 -18.86 -6.83
N GLY A 382 -20.14 -19.09 -5.87
CA GLY A 382 -19.97 -20.09 -4.81
C GLY A 382 -18.90 -19.73 -3.77
N LEU A 383 -18.72 -18.45 -3.46
CA LEU A 383 -17.73 -17.98 -2.49
C LEU A 383 -18.04 -18.52 -1.08
N GLN A 384 -17.03 -19.08 -0.41
CA GLN A 384 -17.16 -19.65 0.93
C GLN A 384 -16.95 -18.59 2.01
N LYS A 385 -16.00 -17.68 1.84
CA LYS A 385 -15.82 -16.52 2.72
C LYS A 385 -17.00 -15.58 2.63
N SER A 386 -17.32 -14.91 3.74
CA SER A 386 -18.26 -13.79 3.71
C SER A 386 -17.70 -12.66 2.84
N ALA A 387 -18.49 -12.25 1.85
CA ALA A 387 -18.23 -11.05 1.07
C ALA A 387 -18.80 -9.83 1.81
N VAL A 388 -18.02 -8.75 1.83
CA VAL A 388 -18.35 -7.51 2.54
C VAL A 388 -18.16 -6.33 1.60
N ALA A 389 -19.16 -5.45 1.50
CA ALA A 389 -19.09 -4.28 0.64
C ALA A 389 -18.17 -3.20 1.25
N VAL A 390 -17.34 -2.60 0.40
CA VAL A 390 -16.71 -1.31 0.69
C VAL A 390 -17.74 -0.19 0.69
N SER A 391 -17.46 0.87 1.44
CA SER A 391 -18.33 2.06 1.49
C SER A 391 -17.58 3.30 1.97
N ASN A 392 -18.18 4.47 1.77
CA ASN A 392 -17.69 5.78 2.19
C ASN A 392 -16.30 6.10 1.65
N THR A 393 -16.03 5.77 0.39
CA THR A 393 -14.74 6.03 -0.26
C THR A 393 -14.70 7.39 -0.95
N ARG A 394 -15.87 7.99 -1.24
CA ARG A 394 -16.00 9.21 -2.07
C ARG A 394 -16.20 10.51 -1.28
N ASN A 395 -16.46 10.40 0.02
CA ASN A 395 -16.65 11.54 0.94
C ASN A 395 -15.44 11.74 1.86
N LEU A 396 -14.23 11.42 1.36
CA LEU A 396 -12.99 11.49 2.12
C LEU A 396 -12.14 12.67 1.67
N SER A 397 -11.24 13.08 2.54
CA SER A 397 -10.20 14.06 2.28
C SER A 397 -8.94 13.65 3.01
N LYS A 398 -7.85 14.37 2.76
CA LYS A 398 -6.61 14.25 3.53
C LYS A 398 -6.85 14.39 5.04
N THR A 399 -7.82 15.21 5.46
CA THR A 399 -8.12 15.42 6.89
C THR A 399 -8.73 14.20 7.59
N ASP A 400 -9.23 13.22 6.83
CA ASP A 400 -9.74 11.97 7.39
C ASP A 400 -8.62 10.98 7.77
N MET A 401 -7.41 11.19 7.24
CA MET A 401 -6.24 10.36 7.49
C MET A 401 -5.70 10.57 8.90
N LYS A 402 -5.87 9.57 9.76
CA LYS A 402 -5.60 9.69 11.19
C LYS A 402 -4.12 10.00 11.43
N LEU A 403 -3.90 11.14 12.11
CA LEU A 403 -2.58 11.66 12.49
C LEU A 403 -1.64 11.96 11.32
N ASN A 404 -2.16 11.93 10.08
CA ASN A 404 -1.42 12.12 8.85
C ASN A 404 -2.25 12.95 7.86
N ASP A 405 -2.70 14.10 8.35
CA ASP A 405 -3.63 15.04 7.74
C ASP A 405 -2.95 16.35 7.26
N ALA A 406 -1.62 16.41 7.29
CA ALA A 406 -0.90 17.63 6.92
C ALA A 406 -1.01 17.92 5.42
N LEU A 407 -1.19 19.20 5.07
CA LEU A 407 -1.32 19.70 3.70
C LEU A 407 -0.31 20.84 3.46
N PRO A 408 1.01 20.55 3.50
CA PRO A 408 2.02 21.56 3.18
C PRO A 408 1.90 21.99 1.72
N GLN A 409 2.25 23.23 1.40
CA GLN A 409 2.44 23.66 0.02
C GLN A 409 3.76 23.08 -0.49
N ILE A 410 3.69 22.11 -1.42
CA ILE A 410 4.88 21.47 -1.98
C ILE A 410 5.31 22.16 -3.27
N GLU A 411 6.60 22.46 -3.33
CA GLU A 411 7.28 22.93 -4.54
C GLU A 411 8.41 21.95 -4.87
N VAL A 412 8.60 21.69 -6.17
CA VAL A 412 9.70 20.86 -6.68
C VAL A 412 10.37 21.66 -7.78
N ASN A 413 11.67 21.86 -7.66
CA ASN A 413 12.45 22.51 -8.70
C ASN A 413 12.62 21.54 -9.89
N PRO A 414 12.26 21.93 -11.13
CA PRO A 414 12.27 21.02 -12.28
C PRO A 414 13.68 20.64 -12.77
N GLU A 415 14.71 21.40 -12.36
CA GLU A 415 16.11 21.17 -12.78
C GLU A 415 16.94 20.48 -11.69
N THR A 416 16.74 20.88 -10.43
CA THR A 416 17.53 20.37 -9.29
C THR A 416 16.80 19.32 -8.46
N TYR A 417 15.50 19.14 -8.69
CA TYR A 417 14.60 18.25 -7.94
C TYR A 417 14.47 18.58 -6.45
N GLU A 418 15.03 19.70 -5.99
CA GLU A 418 14.85 20.19 -4.63
C GLU A 418 13.37 20.29 -4.28
N VAL A 419 12.97 19.61 -3.19
CA VAL A 419 11.61 19.64 -2.67
C VAL A 419 11.54 20.63 -1.52
N ARG A 420 10.56 21.53 -1.57
CA ARG A 420 10.27 22.47 -0.48
C ARG A 420 8.85 22.28 0.02
N ALA A 421 8.65 22.37 1.32
CA ALA A 421 7.34 22.46 1.96
C ALA A 421 7.21 23.81 2.64
N ASP A 422 6.21 24.60 2.26
CA ASP A 422 5.96 25.94 2.82
C ASP A 422 7.22 26.85 2.74
N GLY A 423 8.00 26.68 1.65
CA GLY A 423 9.27 27.37 1.40
C GLY A 423 10.53 26.74 2.02
N GLU A 424 10.37 25.79 2.96
CA GLU A 424 11.49 25.12 3.64
C GLU A 424 12.00 23.91 2.85
N LEU A 425 13.32 23.82 2.65
CA LEU A 425 13.95 22.70 1.95
C LEU A 425 13.80 21.39 2.75
N LEU A 426 13.24 20.38 2.11
CA LEU A 426 13.10 19.03 2.67
C LEU A 426 14.25 18.15 2.21
N THR A 427 15.27 17.99 3.07
CA THR A 427 16.39 17.09 2.81
C THR A 427 16.85 16.39 4.07
N CYS A 428 17.33 15.16 3.93
CA CYS A 428 17.90 14.38 5.02
C CYS A 428 19.00 13.44 4.52
N GLU A 429 19.95 13.13 5.39
CA GLU A 429 21.07 12.26 5.04
C GLU A 429 20.63 10.78 4.92
N PRO A 430 21.21 10.00 4.01
CA PRO A 430 20.97 8.56 3.94
C PRO A 430 21.41 7.86 5.23
N ALA A 431 20.61 6.93 5.73
CA ALA A 431 21.06 6.06 6.82
C ALA A 431 22.10 5.03 6.32
N THR A 432 23.16 4.81 7.09
CA THR A 432 24.22 3.83 6.78
C THR A 432 23.92 2.44 7.33
N VAL A 433 23.19 2.37 8.45
CA VAL A 433 22.74 1.14 9.10
C VAL A 433 21.32 1.38 9.63
N LEU A 434 20.47 0.37 9.54
CA LEU A 434 19.11 0.40 10.09
C LEU A 434 18.95 -0.59 11.25
N PRO A 435 18.09 -0.28 12.24
CA PRO A 435 17.57 -1.31 13.13
C PRO A 435 16.70 -2.28 12.33
N MET A 436 16.22 -3.35 12.99
CA MET A 436 15.27 -4.28 12.37
C MET A 436 15.81 -4.93 11.08
N ALA A 437 17.13 -5.11 10.98
CA ALA A 437 17.82 -5.67 9.81
C ALA A 437 18.73 -6.86 10.21
N GLN A 438 20.05 -6.74 10.02
CA GLN A 438 21.06 -7.80 10.20
C GLN A 438 21.00 -8.59 11.51
N ARG A 439 20.46 -8.00 12.59
CA ARG A 439 20.30 -8.69 13.88
C ARG A 439 19.28 -9.84 13.85
N TYR A 440 18.30 -9.78 12.94
CA TYR A 440 17.09 -10.61 13.02
C TYR A 440 16.93 -11.58 11.84
N PHE A 441 17.55 -11.28 10.71
CA PHE A 441 17.42 -12.06 9.49
C PHE A 441 18.66 -12.90 9.25
N LEU A 442 18.44 -14.15 8.84
CA LEU A 442 19.53 -15.06 8.47
C LEU A 442 20.15 -14.65 7.12
N PHE A 443 19.34 -14.02 6.26
CA PHE A 443 19.71 -13.50 4.94
C PHE A 443 19.12 -12.11 4.75
#